data_AF-A0A1F9X497-F1
#
_entry.id   AF-A0A1F9X497-F1
#
_cell.length_a   1.000
_cell.length_b   1.000
_cell.length_c   1.000
_cell.angle_alpha   90.00
_cell.angle_beta   90.00
_cell.angle_gamma   90.00
#
_symmetry.space_group_name_H-M   'P 1'
#
loop_
_entity.id
_entity.type
_entity.pdbx_description
1 polymer ?
#
loop_
_entity_poly.entity_id
_entity_poly.type
_entity_poly.pdbx_seq_one_letter_code
_entity_poly.pdbx_strand_id
1 'polypeptide(L)'
;MLRSLAIGFLSFPFSVLAFLIGWAARDLRFGLLAGAVIFTGFFIAAVVNLFFVKTYSYLDAALPAVFAILWSLALAPFSFGVSLFSAPAFIGAALLLGACMALAKRYETGIKWLIMPALVFLYEMLPINIPGPVDDTFALTGSAGVIILQFLRRELPRIIKAELKNRPPSSGI
;
A
#
# COMPACT_ATOMS: atom_id res chain seq x y z
N MET A 1 -17.13 1.53 -0.47
CA MET A 1 -16.81 0.57 -1.54
C MET A 1 -16.72 1.24 -2.91
N LEU A 2 -17.83 1.69 -3.52
CA LEU A 2 -17.77 2.27 -4.88
C LEU A 2 -16.85 3.51 -4.99
N ARG A 3 -16.72 4.30 -3.92
CA ARG A 3 -15.91 5.53 -3.93
C ARG A 3 -14.41 5.26 -4.07
N SER A 4 -13.84 4.36 -3.27
CA SER A 4 -12.40 4.04 -3.32
C SER A 4 -12.03 3.35 -4.63
N LEU A 5 -12.90 2.44 -5.09
CA LEU A 5 -12.75 1.75 -6.36
C LEU A 5 -12.95 2.71 -7.53
N ALA A 6 -13.88 3.66 -7.44
CA ALA A 6 -14.05 4.71 -8.45
C ALA A 6 -12.84 5.65 -8.49
N ILE A 7 -12.26 6.03 -7.34
CA ILE A 7 -11.03 6.84 -7.32
C ILE A 7 -9.88 6.08 -8.00
N GLY A 8 -9.71 4.79 -7.70
CA GLY A 8 -8.69 3.95 -8.35
C GLY A 8 -8.98 3.65 -9.82
N PHE A 9 -10.25 3.50 -10.20
CA PHE A 9 -10.66 3.29 -11.59
C PHE A 9 -10.53 4.56 -12.42
N LEU A 10 -10.83 5.73 -11.84
CA LEU A 10 -10.71 7.05 -12.48
C LEU A 10 -9.26 7.51 -12.53
N SER A 11 -8.41 7.10 -11.58
CA SER A 11 -7.00 7.50 -11.60
C SER A 11 -6.32 7.10 -12.90
N PHE A 12 -6.62 5.92 -13.43
CA PHE A 12 -6.02 5.40 -14.66
C PHE A 12 -6.37 6.24 -15.92
N PRO A 13 -7.64 6.45 -16.31
CA PRO A 13 -8.00 7.26 -17.47
C PRO A 13 -7.55 8.71 -17.33
N PHE A 14 -7.61 9.31 -16.14
CA PHE A 14 -7.12 10.68 -15.94
C PHE A 14 -5.60 10.78 -16.07
N SER A 15 -4.86 9.79 -15.57
CA SER A 15 -3.39 9.75 -15.69
C SER A 15 -2.96 9.50 -17.13
N VAL A 16 -3.65 8.61 -17.85
CA VAL A 16 -3.42 8.38 -19.28
C VAL A 16 -3.74 9.64 -20.10
N LEU A 17 -4.85 10.32 -19.80
CA LEU A 17 -5.20 11.57 -20.46
C LEU A 17 -4.12 12.65 -20.23
N ALA A 18 -3.69 12.81 -18.97
CA ALA A 18 -2.62 13.74 -18.62
C ALA A 18 -1.29 13.39 -19.29
N PHE A 19 -0.98 12.09 -19.41
CA PHE A 19 0.17 11.60 -20.16
C PHE A 19 0.09 12.01 -21.64
N LEU A 20 -1.03 11.74 -22.30
CA LEU A 20 -1.22 12.07 -23.72
C LEU A 20 -1.16 13.58 -23.96
N ILE A 21 -1.80 14.38 -23.09
CA ILE A 21 -1.77 15.85 -23.17
C ILE A 21 -0.33 16.37 -22.98
N GLY A 22 0.38 15.89 -21.95
CA GLY A 22 1.75 16.32 -21.69
C GLY A 22 2.72 15.90 -22.80
N TRP A 23 2.55 14.69 -23.35
CA TRP A 23 3.36 14.22 -24.47
C TRP A 23 3.13 15.07 -25.72
N ALA A 24 1.87 15.37 -26.05
CA ALA A 24 1.51 16.22 -27.18
C ALA A 24 1.98 17.68 -26.99
N ALA A 25 2.02 18.18 -25.76
CA ALA A 25 2.41 19.56 -25.47
C ALA A 25 3.92 19.82 -25.56
N ARG A 26 4.78 18.82 -25.30
CA ARG A 26 6.24 19.02 -25.25
C ARG A 26 7.03 17.81 -25.73
N ASP A 27 7.12 16.77 -24.90
CA ASP A 27 7.94 15.58 -25.14
C ASP A 27 7.48 14.41 -24.26
N LEU A 28 7.97 13.20 -24.57
CA LEU A 28 7.56 11.98 -23.87
C LEU A 28 7.84 12.04 -22.36
N ARG A 29 8.94 12.69 -21.94
CA ARG A 29 9.28 12.80 -20.52
C ARG A 29 8.30 13.69 -19.78
N PHE A 30 7.90 14.80 -20.42
CA PHE A 30 6.87 15.69 -19.87
C PHE A 30 5.50 15.01 -19.78
N GLY A 31 5.12 14.23 -20.79
CA GLY A 31 3.92 13.38 -20.73
C GLY A 31 3.97 12.40 -19.57
N LEU A 32 5.04 11.62 -19.46
CA LEU A 32 5.21 10.65 -18.37
C LEU A 32 5.15 11.32 -16.99
N LEU A 33 5.78 12.49 -16.81
CA LEU A 33 5.74 13.24 -15.56
C LEU A 33 4.34 13.77 -15.24
N ALA A 34 3.62 14.30 -16.24
CA ALA A 34 2.25 14.76 -16.07
C ALA A 34 1.30 13.64 -15.66
N GLY A 35 1.39 12.48 -16.33
CA GLY A 35 0.64 11.28 -15.96
C GLY A 35 0.97 10.81 -14.55
N ALA A 36 2.26 10.79 -14.21
CA ALA A 36 2.74 10.37 -12.88
C ALA A 36 2.19 11.27 -11.76
N VAL A 37 2.24 12.61 -11.93
CA VAL A 37 1.73 13.58 -10.94
C VAL A 37 0.22 13.39 -10.70
N ILE A 38 -0.56 13.25 -11.77
CA ILE A 38 -2.01 13.03 -11.65
C ILE A 38 -2.30 11.71 -10.95
N PHE A 39 -1.58 10.64 -11.33
CA PHE A 39 -1.72 9.33 -10.68
C PHE A 39 -1.41 9.39 -9.19
N THR A 40 -0.30 10.02 -8.80
CA THR A 40 0.08 10.25 -7.40
C THR A 40 -1.01 11.00 -6.65
N GLY A 41 -1.60 12.05 -7.23
CA GLY A 41 -2.68 12.81 -6.61
C GLY A 41 -3.92 11.96 -6.32
N PHE A 42 -4.38 11.18 -7.31
CA PHE A 42 -5.50 10.26 -7.11
C PHE A 42 -5.17 9.15 -6.11
N PHE A 43 -3.93 8.67 -6.10
CA PHE A 43 -3.48 7.65 -5.16
C PHE A 43 -3.50 8.18 -3.71
N ILE A 44 -2.95 9.37 -3.47
CA ILE A 44 -3.00 10.02 -2.16
C ILE A 44 -4.47 10.20 -1.73
N ALA A 45 -5.34 10.65 -2.64
CA ALA A 45 -6.77 10.75 -2.37
C ALA A 45 -7.41 9.40 -2.00
N ALA A 46 -7.00 8.29 -2.64
CA ALA A 46 -7.47 6.95 -2.32
C ALA A 46 -7.01 6.49 -0.93
N VAL A 47 -5.74 6.73 -0.57
CA VAL A 47 -5.20 6.42 0.77
C VAL A 47 -5.87 7.26 1.84
N VAL A 48 -6.05 8.56 1.62
CA VAL A 48 -6.77 9.44 2.54
C VAL A 48 -8.20 8.96 2.72
N ASN A 49 -8.89 8.61 1.63
CA ASN A 49 -10.23 8.06 1.69
C ASN A 49 -10.30 6.74 2.48
N LEU A 50 -9.25 5.90 2.44
CA LEU A 50 -9.16 4.68 3.25
C LEU A 50 -9.38 4.97 4.76
N PHE A 51 -8.87 6.10 5.25
CA PHE A 51 -9.02 6.50 6.65
C PHE A 51 -10.45 6.93 7.02
N PHE A 52 -11.28 7.28 6.03
CA PHE A 52 -12.67 7.67 6.22
C PHE A 52 -13.67 6.53 5.93
N VAL A 53 -13.24 5.46 5.26
CA VAL A 53 -14.14 4.34 4.95
C VAL A 53 -14.25 3.38 6.15
N LYS A 54 -15.49 3.18 6.64
CA LYS A 54 -15.79 2.28 7.76
C LYS A 54 -15.58 0.79 7.45
N THR A 55 -15.70 0.40 6.17
CA THR A 55 -15.62 -1.00 5.73
C THR A 55 -14.83 -1.12 4.42
N TYR A 56 -13.82 -1.98 4.43
CA TYR A 56 -12.98 -2.28 3.26
C TYR A 56 -13.07 -3.76 2.88
N SER A 57 -12.93 -4.04 1.59
CA SER A 57 -13.03 -5.37 0.99
C SER A 57 -11.65 -6.04 0.86
N TYR A 58 -11.60 -7.34 0.51
CA TYR A 58 -10.32 -7.98 0.23
C TYR A 58 -9.71 -7.50 -1.09
N LEU A 59 -10.54 -7.00 -2.01
CA LEU A 59 -10.06 -6.34 -3.22
C LEU A 59 -9.32 -5.04 -2.89
N ASP A 60 -9.83 -4.27 -1.91
CA ASP A 60 -9.15 -3.05 -1.47
C ASP A 60 -7.77 -3.34 -0.86
N ALA A 61 -7.61 -4.52 -0.25
CA ALA A 61 -6.32 -4.98 0.27
C ALA A 61 -5.32 -5.37 -0.83
N ALA A 62 -5.79 -5.72 -2.04
CA ALA A 62 -4.91 -5.99 -3.17
C ALA A 62 -4.45 -4.72 -3.90
N LEU A 63 -5.22 -3.62 -3.77
CA LEU A 63 -4.94 -2.36 -4.48
C LEU A 63 -3.53 -1.82 -4.25
N PRO A 64 -2.98 -1.74 -3.02
CA PRO A 64 -1.62 -1.24 -2.82
C PRO A 64 -0.58 -1.96 -3.68
N ALA A 65 -0.65 -3.30 -3.76
CA ALA A 65 0.27 -4.10 -4.55
C ALA A 65 0.13 -3.83 -6.05
N VAL A 66 -1.10 -3.73 -6.57
CA VAL A 66 -1.35 -3.39 -7.97
C VAL A 66 -0.81 -1.99 -8.28
N PHE A 67 -1.08 -1.01 -7.40
CA PHE A 67 -0.56 0.34 -7.54
C PHE A 67 0.97 0.36 -7.53
N ALA A 68 1.61 -0.40 -6.66
CA ALA A 68 3.06 -0.42 -6.57
C ALA A 68 3.71 -0.98 -7.82
N ILE A 69 3.16 -2.05 -8.39
CA ILE A 69 3.65 -2.62 -9.64
C ILE A 69 3.51 -1.62 -10.80
N LEU A 70 2.32 -1.02 -10.95
CA LEU A 70 2.06 -0.05 -12.02
C LEU A 70 2.93 1.20 -11.89
N TRP A 71 3.11 1.69 -10.67
CA TRP A 71 3.94 2.86 -10.40
C TRP A 71 5.43 2.59 -10.61
N SER A 72 5.94 1.45 -10.15
CA SER A 72 7.32 1.02 -10.43
C SER A 72 7.58 0.90 -11.94
N LEU A 73 6.63 0.38 -12.71
CA LEU A 73 6.72 0.34 -14.17
C LEU A 73 6.71 1.73 -14.80
N ALA A 74 5.88 2.65 -14.29
CA ALA A 74 5.80 4.03 -14.76
C ALA A 74 7.07 4.83 -14.47
N LEU A 75 7.74 4.55 -13.34
CA LEU A 75 8.98 5.20 -12.94
C LEU A 75 10.24 4.56 -13.55
N ALA A 76 10.17 3.33 -14.06
CA ALA A 76 11.31 2.63 -14.64
C ALA A 76 12.08 3.44 -15.70
N PRO A 77 11.44 4.19 -16.63
CA PRO A 77 12.15 5.01 -17.61
C PRO A 77 12.92 6.21 -17.02
N PHE A 78 12.60 6.61 -15.78
CA PHE A 78 13.26 7.70 -15.06
C PHE A 78 14.35 7.22 -14.10
N SER A 79 14.41 5.91 -13.85
CA SER A 79 15.42 5.27 -12.99
C SER A 79 16.75 5.10 -13.74
N PHE A 80 17.54 6.17 -13.84
CA PHE A 80 18.90 6.08 -14.38
C PHE A 80 19.86 5.48 -13.34
N GLY A 81 20.09 4.17 -13.43
CA GLY A 81 21.31 3.48 -12.97
C GLY A 81 21.48 3.20 -11.47
N VAL A 82 20.79 3.91 -10.57
CA VAL A 82 20.99 3.75 -9.10
C VAL A 82 19.67 3.49 -8.33
N SER A 83 18.50 3.84 -8.90
CA SER A 83 17.21 3.73 -8.19
C SER A 83 16.40 2.45 -8.46
N LEU A 84 16.96 1.44 -9.12
CA LEU A 84 16.31 0.13 -9.26
C LEU A 84 16.14 -0.60 -7.92
N PHE A 85 16.88 -0.19 -6.89
CA PHE A 85 16.80 -0.76 -5.54
C PHE A 85 15.57 -0.33 -4.73
N SER A 86 14.90 0.78 -5.08
CA SER A 86 13.70 1.25 -4.36
C SER A 86 12.43 0.51 -4.79
N ALA A 87 12.36 -0.01 -6.03
CA ALA A 87 11.19 -0.73 -6.51
C ALA A 87 10.86 -1.99 -5.67
N PRO A 88 11.84 -2.86 -5.28
CA PRO A 88 11.58 -3.95 -4.35
C PRO A 88 11.07 -3.51 -2.98
N ALA A 89 11.62 -2.45 -2.41
CA ALA A 89 11.21 -1.93 -1.11
C ALA A 89 9.77 -1.37 -1.16
N PHE A 90 9.47 -0.61 -2.20
CA PHE A 90 8.13 -0.09 -2.45
C PHE A 90 7.09 -1.19 -2.69
N ILE A 91 7.40 -2.19 -3.52
CA ILE A 91 6.53 -3.36 -3.70
C ILE A 91 6.37 -4.12 -2.38
N GLY A 92 7.44 -4.28 -1.60
CA GLY A 92 7.42 -4.88 -0.27
C GLY A 92 6.49 -4.14 0.69
N ALA A 93 6.58 -2.81 0.74
CA ALA A 93 5.71 -1.96 1.56
C ALA A 93 4.24 -2.09 1.11
N ALA A 94 4.01 -2.23 -0.19
CA ALA A 94 2.69 -2.45 -0.77
C ALA A 94 2.06 -3.76 -0.32
N LEU A 95 2.83 -4.84 -0.41
CA LEU A 95 2.42 -6.16 0.02
C LEU A 95 2.18 -6.20 1.53
N LEU A 96 3.03 -5.52 2.30
CA LEU A 96 2.86 -5.40 3.75
C LEU A 96 1.56 -4.66 4.10
N LEU A 97 1.29 -3.51 3.46
CA LEU A 97 0.06 -2.76 3.66
C LEU A 97 -1.17 -3.60 3.27
N GLY A 98 -1.12 -4.26 2.12
CA GLY A 98 -2.20 -5.15 1.66
C GLY A 98 -2.46 -6.31 2.61
N ALA A 99 -1.41 -6.97 3.09
CA ALA A 99 -1.52 -8.03 4.09
C ALA A 99 -2.12 -7.50 5.40
N CYS A 100 -1.71 -6.31 5.85
CA CYS A 100 -2.26 -5.68 7.05
C CYS A 100 -3.74 -5.32 6.89
N MET A 101 -4.16 -4.83 5.72
CA MET A 101 -5.56 -4.59 5.42
C MET A 101 -6.38 -5.88 5.42
N ALA A 102 -5.84 -6.96 4.85
CA ALA A 102 -6.50 -8.26 4.84
C ALA A 102 -6.64 -8.84 6.26
N LEU A 103 -5.58 -8.74 7.08
CA LEU A 103 -5.61 -9.15 8.49
C LEU A 103 -6.56 -8.28 9.32
N ALA A 104 -6.54 -6.97 9.11
CA ALA A 104 -7.42 -6.04 9.82
C ALA A 104 -8.89 -6.31 9.51
N LYS A 105 -9.19 -6.68 8.26
CA LYS A 105 -10.53 -7.13 7.87
C LYS A 105 -10.91 -8.46 8.52
N ARG A 106 -9.98 -9.44 8.55
CA ARG A 106 -10.24 -10.78 9.09
C ARG A 106 -10.45 -10.78 10.61
N TYR A 107 -9.71 -9.96 11.33
CA TYR A 107 -9.69 -9.93 12.80
C TYR A 107 -10.35 -8.68 13.40
N GLU A 108 -11.05 -7.89 12.58
CA GLU A 108 -11.71 -6.63 12.97
C GLU A 108 -10.78 -5.68 13.74
N THR A 109 -9.51 -5.60 13.32
CA THR A 109 -8.54 -4.74 14.01
C THR A 109 -8.79 -3.27 13.66
N GLY A 110 -8.55 -2.39 14.65
CA GLY A 110 -8.79 -0.96 14.49
C GLY A 110 -7.83 -0.30 13.50
N ILE A 111 -8.26 0.83 12.91
CA ILE A 111 -7.53 1.55 11.85
C ILE A 111 -6.10 1.97 12.23
N LYS A 112 -5.82 2.09 13.53
CA LYS A 112 -4.48 2.37 14.07
C LYS A 112 -3.43 1.35 13.62
N TRP A 113 -3.86 0.13 13.29
CA TRP A 113 -3.01 -0.92 12.72
C TRP A 113 -2.42 -0.56 11.36
N LEU A 114 -3.19 0.19 10.57
CA LEU A 114 -2.86 0.50 9.19
C LEU A 114 -2.01 1.76 9.06
N ILE A 115 -1.90 2.57 10.12
CA ILE A 115 -1.18 3.85 10.07
C ILE A 115 0.29 3.64 9.69
N MET A 116 1.01 2.79 10.42
CA MET A 116 2.43 2.55 10.15
C MET A 116 2.71 1.98 8.76
N PRO A 117 2.08 0.87 8.31
CA PRO A 117 2.30 0.36 6.97
C PRO A 117 1.85 1.33 5.88
N ALA A 118 0.81 2.15 6.12
CA ALA A 118 0.40 3.17 5.16
C ALA A 118 1.42 4.31 5.07
N LEU A 119 2.01 4.74 6.18
CA LEU A 119 3.06 5.77 6.19
C LEU A 119 4.31 5.28 5.46
N VAL A 120 4.76 4.04 5.72
CA VAL A 120 5.90 3.46 5.01
C VAL A 120 5.60 3.32 3.52
N PHE A 121 4.40 2.85 3.17
CA PHE A 121 3.99 2.78 1.76
C PHE A 121 4.01 4.16 1.07
N LEU A 122 3.47 5.21 1.71
CA LEU A 122 3.46 6.56 1.17
C LEU A 122 4.88 7.13 1.03
N TYR A 123 5.72 6.85 2.02
CA TYR A 123 7.13 7.24 2.03
C TYR A 123 7.88 6.62 0.84
N GLU A 124 7.75 5.31 0.63
CA GLU A 124 8.37 4.59 -0.49
C GLU A 124 7.80 5.01 -1.86
N MET A 125 6.61 5.62 -1.90
CA MET A 125 6.02 6.11 -3.15
C MET A 125 6.62 7.44 -3.61
N LEU A 126 7.26 8.19 -2.72
CA LEU A 126 7.79 9.51 -3.05
C LEU A 126 8.95 9.36 -4.06
N PRO A 127 8.91 10.08 -5.20
CA PRO A 127 9.98 10.03 -6.20
C PRO A 127 11.26 10.75 -5.75
N ILE A 128 11.35 11.10 -4.46
CA ILE A 128 12.51 11.77 -3.86
C ILE A 128 13.44 10.65 -3.40
N ASN A 129 14.52 10.44 -4.15
CA ASN A 129 15.56 9.44 -3.89
C ASN A 129 16.46 9.82 -2.68
N ILE A 130 15.87 10.45 -1.66
CA ILE A 130 16.48 10.80 -0.39
C ILE A 130 15.67 10.00 0.63
N PRO A 131 16.00 8.71 0.80
CA PRO A 131 17.36 8.24 1.07
C PRO A 131 17.77 6.97 0.27
N GLY A 132 18.93 6.40 0.60
CA GLY A 132 19.49 5.23 -0.07
C GLY A 132 18.89 3.88 0.39
N PRO A 133 19.35 2.77 -0.22
CA PRO A 133 18.79 1.41 -0.01
C PRO A 133 18.72 0.94 1.45
N VAL A 134 19.58 1.50 2.31
CA VAL A 134 19.63 1.19 3.74
C VAL A 134 18.37 1.69 4.45
N ASP A 135 17.92 2.91 4.13
CA ASP A 135 16.76 3.51 4.79
C ASP A 135 15.46 2.88 4.31
N ASP A 136 15.35 2.52 3.03
CA ASP A 136 14.19 1.78 2.48
C ASP A 136 14.05 0.41 3.17
N THR A 137 15.18 -0.30 3.31
CA THR A 137 15.22 -1.58 4.01
C THR A 137 14.87 -1.40 5.48
N PHE A 138 15.37 -0.35 6.13
CA PHE A 138 15.09 -0.05 7.53
C PHE A 138 13.61 0.33 7.76
N ALA A 139 13.02 1.14 6.88
CA ALA A 139 11.62 1.52 6.94
C ALA A 139 10.70 0.30 6.77
N LEU A 140 10.98 -0.55 5.77
CA LEU A 140 10.21 -1.76 5.51
C LEU A 140 10.35 -2.77 6.65
N THR A 141 11.57 -3.08 7.08
CA THR A 141 11.82 -4.06 8.15
C THR A 141 11.32 -3.55 9.51
N GLY A 142 11.47 -2.26 9.80
CA GLY A 142 10.92 -1.62 11.00
C GLY A 142 9.40 -1.68 11.03
N SER A 143 8.74 -1.36 9.92
CA SER A 143 7.28 -1.49 9.79
C SER A 143 6.81 -2.93 9.99
N ALA A 144 7.46 -3.89 9.31
CA ALA A 144 7.18 -5.30 9.48
C ALA A 144 7.36 -5.77 10.94
N GLY A 145 8.45 -5.37 11.58
CA GLY A 145 8.75 -5.68 12.98
C GLY A 145 7.71 -5.13 13.94
N VAL A 146 7.30 -3.87 13.78
CA VAL A 146 6.25 -3.23 14.59
C VAL A 146 4.90 -3.97 14.43
N ILE A 147 4.56 -4.35 13.20
CA ILE A 147 3.31 -5.06 12.90
C ILE A 147 3.32 -6.47 13.47
N ILE A 148 4.42 -7.21 13.31
CA ILE A 148 4.60 -8.54 13.89
C ILE A 148 4.50 -8.46 15.41
N LEU A 149 5.18 -7.50 16.04
CA LEU A 149 5.13 -7.33 17.49
C LEU A 149 3.71 -6.98 17.96
N GLN A 150 2.99 -6.12 17.24
CA GLN A 150 1.59 -5.82 17.54
C GLN A 150 0.68 -7.06 17.37
N PHE A 151 0.90 -7.85 16.31
CA PHE A 151 0.19 -9.11 16.07
C PHE A 151 0.38 -10.10 17.20
N LEU A 152 1.63 -10.37 17.57
CA LEU A 152 1.98 -11.31 18.63
C LEU A 152 1.46 -10.87 20.00
N ARG A 153 1.50 -9.56 20.30
CA ARG A 153 1.09 -9.04 21.62
C ARG A 153 -0.42 -8.85 21.78
N ARG A 154 -1.15 -8.52 20.71
CA ARG A 154 -2.57 -8.12 20.82
C ARG A 154 -3.53 -9.12 20.20
N GLU A 155 -3.27 -9.57 18.97
CA GLU A 155 -4.24 -10.37 18.23
C GLU A 155 -4.04 -11.87 18.42
N LEU A 156 -2.79 -12.35 18.46
CA LEU A 156 -2.52 -13.76 18.72
C LEU A 156 -3.16 -14.26 20.04
N PRO A 157 -3.08 -13.53 21.18
CA PRO A 157 -3.75 -13.96 22.41
C PRO A 157 -5.27 -13.95 22.31
N ARG A 158 -5.85 -13.04 21.52
CA ARG A 158 -7.31 -12.98 21.28
C ARG A 158 -7.78 -14.17 20.45
N ILE A 159 -7.05 -14.50 19.40
CA ILE A 159 -7.31 -15.66 18.54
C ILE A 159 -7.24 -16.94 19.38
N ILE A 160 -6.16 -17.13 20.13
CA ILE A 160 -5.98 -18.32 20.99
C ILE A 160 -7.11 -18.42 22.02
N LYS A 161 -7.50 -17.32 22.67
CA LYS A 161 -8.62 -17.32 23.63
C LYS A 161 -9.96 -17.67 22.97
N ALA A 162 -10.22 -17.15 21.77
CA ALA A 162 -11.44 -17.47 21.02
C ALA A 162 -11.48 -18.95 20.61
N GLU A 163 -10.36 -19.49 20.13
CA GLU A 163 -10.22 -20.91 19.76
C GLU A 163 -10.42 -21.83 20.97
N LEU A 164 -9.80 -21.51 22.12
CA LEU A 164 -9.93 -22.28 23.35
C LEU A 164 -11.36 -22.25 23.91
N LYS A 165 -12.07 -21.12 23.79
CA LYS A 165 -13.46 -20.99 24.21
C LYS A 165 -14.42 -21.82 23.33
N ASN A 166 -14.08 -21.99 22.06
CA ASN A 166 -14.89 -22.74 21.10
C ASN A 166 -14.57 -24.24 21.06
N ARG A 167 -13.53 -24.71 21.77
CA ARG A 167 -13.28 -26.14 21.92
C ARG A 167 -14.37 -26.75 22.80
N PRO A 168 -15.11 -27.77 22.32
CA PRO A 168 -16.02 -28.52 23.19
C PRO A 168 -15.21 -29.11 24.35
N PRO A 169 -15.81 -29.25 25.55
CA PRO A 169 -15.13 -29.91 26.65
C PRO A 169 -14.66 -31.27 26.16
N SER A 170 -13.36 -31.53 26.27
CA SER A 170 -12.82 -32.85 25.93
C SER A 170 -13.59 -33.85 26.78
N SER A 171 -14.40 -34.68 26.14
CA SER A 171 -15.05 -35.81 26.78
C SER A 171 -13.93 -36.69 27.31
N GLY A 172 -13.60 -36.50 28.59
CA GLY A 172 -12.62 -37.31 29.29
C GLY A 172 -13.10 -38.75 29.24
N ILE A 173 -12.33 -39.58 28.55
CA ILE A 173 -12.38 -41.04 28.66
C ILE A 173 -11.33 -41.42 29.69
#